data_AF-A0A2J6HKW5-F1
#
_entry.id   AF-A0A2J6HKW5-F1
#
_cell.length_a   1.000
_cell.length_b   1.000
_cell.length_c   1.000
_cell.angle_alpha   90.00
_cell.angle_beta   90.00
_cell.angle_gamma   90.00
#
_symmetry.space_group_name_H-M   'P 1'
#
loop_
_entity.id
_entity.type
_entity.pdbx_description
1 polymer ?
#
loop_
_entity_poly.entity_id
_entity_poly.type
_entity_poly.pdbx_seq_one_letter_code
_entity_poly.pdbx_strand_id
1 'polypeptide(L)'
;MIDQKIVFIIKFGVYYQTYHKVKNVLVVTYSQSGQLDDIVKNVIHEMRLDKDVHLDFETLKPEPEFPFPWPDIRFWDAMPESVRKIPAKLKPLQFDPTKKYDLILL
;
A
#
# COMPACT_ATOMS: atom_id res chain seq x y z
N MET A 1 6.96 16.41 -12.86
CA MET A 1 5.87 15.62 -13.46
C MET A 1 5.50 16.32 -14.76
N ILE A 2 5.91 15.79 -15.90
CA ILE A 2 5.80 16.48 -17.20
C ILE A 2 4.41 16.18 -17.74
N ASP A 3 3.52 17.16 -17.72
CA ASP A 3 2.20 17.07 -18.36
C ASP A 3 2.40 17.01 -19.88
N GLN A 4 2.15 15.85 -20.48
CA GLN A 4 2.11 15.74 -21.93
C GLN A 4 0.81 16.37 -22.44
N LYS A 5 0.94 17.46 -23.20
CA LYS A 5 -0.18 18.18 -23.83
C LYS A 5 -0.26 17.83 -25.31
N ILE A 6 -1.43 17.38 -25.76
CA ILE A 6 -1.75 17.26 -27.20
C ILE A 6 -2.42 18.57 -27.63
N VAL A 7 -1.97 19.13 -28.76
CA VAL A 7 -2.47 20.39 -29.33
C VAL A 7 -3.33 20.09 -30.55
N PHE A 8 -4.62 20.43 -30.50
CA PHE A 8 -5.49 20.41 -31.68
C PHE A 8 -5.65 21.83 -32.24
N ILE A 9 -5.29 22.01 -33.51
CA ILE A 9 -5.52 23.26 -34.25
C ILE A 9 -6.75 23.03 -35.14
N ILE A 10 -7.89 23.57 -34.74
CA ILE A 10 -9.08 23.68 -35.58
C ILE A 10 -9.27 25.16 -35.90
N LYS A 11 -9.83 25.50 -37.06
CA LYS A 11 -9.92 26.84 -37.68
C LYS A 11 -10.45 27.99 -36.79
N PHE A 12 -10.84 27.74 -35.54
CA PHE A 12 -11.39 28.70 -34.57
C PHE A 12 -10.81 28.59 -33.13
N GLY A 13 -9.75 27.84 -32.86
CA GLY A 13 -9.12 27.84 -31.52
C GLY A 13 -8.09 26.74 -31.28
N VAL A 14 -7.20 26.97 -30.30
CA VAL A 14 -6.24 25.99 -29.78
C VAL A 14 -6.84 25.34 -28.54
N TYR A 15 -7.01 24.02 -28.56
CA TYR A 15 -7.49 23.24 -27.42
C TYR A 15 -6.37 22.36 -26.86
N TYR A 16 -6.26 22.32 -25.53
CA TYR A 16 -5.32 21.46 -24.80
C TYR A 16 -6.07 20.29 -24.16
N GLN A 17 -5.60 19.06 -24.39
CA GLN A 17 -6.04 17.88 -23.64
C GLN A 17 -4.92 17.49 -22.67
N THR A 18 -5.23 17.37 -21.38
CA THR A 18 -4.30 16.85 -20.36
C THR A 18 -4.46 15.33 -20.28
N TYR A 19 -3.37 14.59 -20.47
CA TYR A 19 -3.33 13.15 -20.21
C TYR A 19 -2.81 12.90 -18.80
N HIS A 20 -3.69 12.47 -17.90
CA HIS A 20 -3.26 11.97 -16.59
C HIS A 20 -2.88 10.50 -16.72
N LYS A 21 -1.59 10.20 -16.49
CA LYS A 21 -1.13 8.82 -16.39
C LYS A 21 -1.61 8.26 -15.06
N VAL A 22 -2.40 7.18 -15.11
CA VAL A 22 -2.82 6.43 -13.91
C VAL A 22 -1.60 6.07 -13.06
N LYS A 23 -1.67 6.37 -11.77
CA LYS A 23 -0.64 6.09 -10.78
C LYS A 23 -0.88 4.75 -10.10
N ASN A 24 0.14 3.93 -10.00
CA ASN A 24 0.05 2.65 -9.29
C ASN A 24 0.65 2.79 -7.89
N VAL A 25 -0.12 2.46 -6.87
CA VAL A 25 0.28 2.57 -5.46
C VAL A 25 0.15 1.20 -4.79
N LEU A 26 1.22 0.73 -4.15
CA LEU A 26 1.19 -0.47 -3.32
C LEU A 26 1.03 -0.07 -1.85
N VAL A 27 0.03 -0.63 -1.18
CA VAL A 27 -0.23 -0.44 0.24
C VAL A 27 0.14 -1.73 0.98
N VAL A 28 1.30 -1.75 1.63
CA VAL A 28 1.75 -2.87 2.45
C VAL A 28 1.39 -2.59 3.90
N THR A 29 0.75 -3.55 4.58
CA THR A 29 0.22 -3.33 5.94
C THR A 29 0.39 -4.54 6.83
N TYR A 30 0.49 -4.30 8.14
CA TYR A 30 0.37 -5.34 9.16
C TYR A 30 -0.20 -4.75 10.45
N SER A 31 -1.28 -5.33 10.96
CA SER A 31 -1.95 -4.85 12.16
C SER A 31 -2.34 -6.03 13.04
N GLN A 32 -1.98 -5.97 14.33
CA GLN A 32 -2.42 -6.95 15.32
C GLN A 32 -3.81 -6.60 15.85
N SER A 33 -4.03 -5.34 16.21
CA SER A 33 -5.28 -4.87 16.86
C SER A 33 -6.33 -4.31 15.90
N GLY A 34 -5.99 -4.14 14.62
CA GLY A 34 -6.83 -3.46 13.62
C GLY A 34 -6.64 -1.93 13.59
N GLN A 35 -6.02 -1.33 14.61
CA GLN A 35 -5.88 0.13 14.70
C GLN A 35 -5.07 0.73 13.55
N LEU A 36 -4.00 0.06 13.11
CA LEU A 36 -3.22 0.52 11.95
C LEU A 36 -4.04 0.44 10.66
N ASP A 37 -4.88 -0.59 10.51
CA ASP A 37 -5.72 -0.73 9.32
C ASP A 37 -6.70 0.44 9.20
N ASP A 38 -7.25 0.91 10.32
CA ASP A 38 -8.13 2.08 10.34
C ASP A 38 -7.39 3.38 10.03
N ILE A 39 -6.15 3.53 10.50
CA ILE A 39 -5.29 4.66 10.10
C ILE A 39 -5.03 4.61 8.59
N VAL A 40 -4.63 3.46 8.05
CA VAL A 40 -4.35 3.30 6.62
C VAL A 40 -5.58 3.60 5.78
N LYS A 41 -6.77 3.10 6.16
CA LYS A 41 -8.04 3.40 5.47
C LYS A 41 -8.30 4.90 5.37
N ASN A 42 -8.01 5.66 6.43
CA ASN A 42 -8.17 7.12 6.43
C ASN A 42 -7.10 7.81 5.58
N VAL A 43 -5.84 7.38 5.68
CA VAL A 43 -4.72 7.96 4.91
C VAL A 43 -4.95 7.82 3.40
N ILE A 44 -5.47 6.68 2.95
CA ILE A 44 -5.72 6.42 1.52
C ILE A 44 -7.13 6.79 1.07
N HIS A 45 -7.93 7.45 1.92
CA HIS A 45 -9.34 7.72 1.63
C HIS A 45 -9.51 8.49 0.31
N GLU A 46 -8.84 9.62 0.17
CA GLU A 46 -8.90 10.43 -1.05
C GLU A 46 -8.31 9.69 -2.27
N MET A 47 -7.25 8.90 -2.07
CA MET A 47 -6.64 8.10 -3.14
C MET A 47 -7.59 7.03 -3.70
N ARG A 48 -8.50 6.49 -2.87
CA ARG A 48 -9.52 5.53 -3.31
C ARG A 48 -10.61 6.18 -4.17
N LEU A 49 -10.83 7.49 -4.03
CA LEU A 49 -11.84 8.24 -4.77
C LEU A 49 -11.31 8.75 -6.12
N ASP A 50 -9.99 8.84 -6.26
CA ASP A 50 -9.32 9.30 -7.47
C ASP A 50 -9.30 8.20 -8.55
N LYS A 51 -9.88 8.49 -9.72
CA LYS A 51 -9.94 7.58 -10.87
C LYS A 51 -8.58 7.40 -11.55
N ASP A 52 -7.66 8.33 -11.32
CA ASP A 52 -6.30 8.27 -11.85
C ASP A 52 -5.33 7.59 -10.88
N VAL A 53 -5.83 6.98 -9.80
CA VAL A 53 -5.04 6.19 -8.84
C VAL A 53 -5.53 4.74 -8.80
N HIS A 54 -4.60 3.82 -8.93
CA HIS A 54 -4.81 2.40 -8.77
C HIS A 54 -4.08 1.89 -7.54
N LEU A 55 -4.81 1.27 -6.61
CA LEU A 55 -4.29 0.77 -5.34
C LEU A 55 -4.23 -0.76 -5.34
N ASP A 56 -3.04 -1.29 -5.09
CA ASP A 56 -2.83 -2.70 -4.72
C ASP A 56 -2.60 -2.80 -3.21
N PHE A 57 -3.05 -3.89 -2.60
CA PHE A 57 -2.93 -4.12 -1.15
C PHE A 57 -2.15 -5.42 -0.88
N GLU A 58 -1.15 -5.33 0.01
CA GLU A 58 -0.41 -6.47 0.53
C GLU A 58 -0.47 -6.45 2.07
N THR A 59 -1.28 -7.31 2.66
CA THR A 59 -1.29 -7.47 4.12
C THR A 59 -0.32 -8.58 4.51
N LEU A 60 0.75 -8.22 5.24
CA LEU A 60 1.74 -9.18 5.71
C LEU A 60 1.10 -10.16 6.69
N LYS A 61 1.47 -11.43 6.58
CA LYS A 61 0.95 -12.50 7.43
C LYS A 61 2.12 -13.28 8.04
N PRO A 62 2.50 -12.98 9.29
CA PRO A 62 3.48 -13.76 10.02
C PRO A 62 3.06 -15.23 10.15
N GLU A 63 4.05 -16.11 10.14
CA GLU A 63 3.90 -17.55 10.38
C GLU A 63 4.95 -17.98 11.43
N PRO A 64 4.54 -18.28 12.68
CA PRO A 64 3.16 -18.30 13.18
C PRO A 64 2.56 -16.89 13.35
N GLU A 65 1.22 -16.82 13.38
CA GLU A 65 0.51 -15.57 13.61
C GLU A 65 0.72 -15.06 15.04
N PHE A 66 0.89 -13.74 15.17
CA PHE A 66 0.94 -13.05 16.46
C PHE A 66 -0.48 -12.65 16.87
N PRO A 67 -1.06 -13.28 17.90
CA PRO A 67 -2.46 -13.07 18.26
C PRO A 67 -2.67 -11.71 18.93
N PHE A 68 -3.88 -11.18 18.79
CA PHE A 68 -4.34 -10.05 19.57
C PHE A 68 -5.80 -10.28 20.00
N PRO A 69 -6.17 -10.03 21.28
CA PRO A 69 -5.27 -9.71 22.39
C PRO A 69 -4.30 -10.86 22.70
N TRP A 70 -3.14 -10.54 23.25
CA TRP A 70 -2.10 -11.52 23.55
C TRP A 70 -2.44 -12.33 24.82
N PRO A 71 -2.45 -13.67 24.76
CA PRO A 71 -2.35 -14.49 25.97
C PRO A 71 -0.94 -14.35 26.58
N ASP A 72 -0.84 -14.30 27.92
CA ASP A 72 0.44 -14.09 28.64
C ASP A 72 1.57 -14.98 28.11
N ILE A 73 1.31 -16.28 27.96
CA ILE A 73 2.34 -17.24 27.51
C ILE A 73 2.84 -16.94 26.08
N ARG A 74 1.96 -16.47 25.18
CA ARG A 74 2.32 -16.21 23.77
C ARG A 74 3.18 -14.96 23.64
N PHE A 75 2.94 -13.96 24.49
CA PHE A 75 3.76 -12.76 24.52
C PHE A 75 5.19 -13.08 24.96
N TRP A 76 5.33 -13.80 26.08
CA TRP A 76 6.65 -14.19 26.60
C TRP A 76 7.39 -15.17 25.70
N ASP A 77 6.67 -16.00 24.93
CA ASP A 77 7.25 -16.89 23.92
C ASP A 77 7.84 -16.12 22.73
N ALA A 78 7.20 -15.03 22.26
CA ALA A 78 7.67 -14.25 21.10
C ALA A 78 8.69 -13.14 21.42
N MET A 79 8.79 -12.74 22.69
CA MET A 79 9.62 -11.62 23.15
C MET A 79 11.14 -11.84 22.99
N PRO A 80 11.71 -13.02 23.32
CA PRO A 80 13.14 -13.28 23.20
C PRO A 80 13.68 -13.10 21.78
N GLU A 81 12.95 -13.58 20.77
CA GLU A 81 13.26 -13.43 19.33
C GLU A 81 13.19 -11.97 18.92
N SER A 82 12.15 -11.26 19.38
CA SER A 82 11.94 -9.83 19.10
C SER A 82 13.09 -8.98 19.64
N VAL A 83 13.54 -9.21 20.88
CA VAL A 83 14.69 -8.51 21.47
C VAL A 83 15.98 -8.77 20.68
N ARG A 84 16.16 -10.00 20.20
CA ARG A 84 17.30 -10.40 19.36
C ARG A 84 17.17 -9.97 17.90
N LYS A 85 16.04 -9.37 17.50
CA LYS A 85 15.71 -8.99 16.12
C LYS A 85 15.76 -10.16 15.14
N ILE A 86 15.39 -11.35 15.61
CA ILE A 86 15.26 -12.52 14.74
C ILE A 86 13.96 -12.34 13.95
N PRO A 87 14.01 -12.29 12.60
CA PRO A 87 12.82 -12.04 11.80
C PRO A 87 11.89 -13.26 11.86
N ALA A 88 10.59 -12.99 12.04
CA ALA A 88 9.56 -14.01 11.85
C ALA A 88 9.40 -14.35 10.36
N LYS A 89 9.06 -15.61 10.08
CA LYS A 89 8.70 -16.01 8.72
C LYS A 89 7.39 -15.33 8.32
N LEU A 90 7.30 -14.93 7.05
CA LEU A 90 6.06 -14.45 6.45
C LEU A 90 5.50 -15.50 5.51
N LYS A 91 4.17 -15.58 5.42
CA LYS A 91 3.52 -16.25 4.29
C LYS A 91 3.93 -15.56 2.97
N PRO A 92 3.90 -16.26 1.82
CA PRO A 92 4.25 -15.66 0.54
C PRO A 92 3.45 -14.40 0.24
N LEU A 93 4.15 -13.37 -0.26
CA LEU A 93 3.54 -12.11 -0.71
C LEU A 93 2.69 -12.38 -1.95
N GLN A 94 1.61 -11.63 -2.13
CA GLN A 94 0.62 -11.87 -3.19
C GLN A 94 0.63 -10.80 -4.29
N PHE A 95 1.36 -9.70 -4.11
CA PHE A 95 1.55 -8.70 -5.16
C PHE A 95 2.54 -9.13 -6.24
N ASP A 96 2.40 -8.56 -7.44
CA ASP A 96 3.36 -8.73 -8.54
C ASP A 96 4.62 -7.88 -8.28
N PRO A 97 5.80 -8.49 -8.04
CA PRO A 97 7.04 -7.77 -7.77
C PRO A 97 7.63 -7.10 -9.02
N THR A 98 7.14 -7.43 -10.21
CA THR A 98 7.60 -6.85 -11.48
C THR A 98 6.84 -5.59 -11.85
N LYS A 99 5.65 -5.38 -11.26
CA LYS A 99 4.84 -4.17 -11.43
C LYS A 99 5.60 -2.94 -10.92
N LYS A 100 5.56 -1.86 -11.70
CA LYS A 100 6.15 -0.57 -11.31
C LYS A 100 5.13 0.25 -10.52
N TYR A 101 5.46 0.54 -9.28
CA TYR A 101 4.69 1.41 -8.41
C TYR A 101 5.27 2.81 -8.40
N ASP A 102 4.41 3.82 -8.48
CA ASP A 102 4.75 5.23 -8.32
C ASP A 102 4.89 5.60 -6.82
N LEU A 103 4.25 4.82 -5.93
CA LEU A 103 4.32 4.97 -4.47
C LEU A 103 4.18 3.60 -3.77
N ILE A 104 4.93 3.41 -2.68
CA ILE A 104 4.74 2.29 -1.74
C ILE A 104 4.46 2.88 -0.35
N LEU A 105 3.33 2.51 0.24
CA LEU A 105 2.96 2.84 1.62
C LEU A 105 3.27 1.62 2.51
N LEU A 106 3.94 1.84 3.64
CA LEU A 106 4.40 0.80 4.60
C LEU A 106 3.86 1.08 6.00
#